data_AF-A0A3S0HWQ8-F1
#
_entry.id   AF-A0A3S0HWQ8-F1
#
_cell.length_a   1.000
_cell.length_b   1.000
_cell.length_c   1.000
_cell.angle_alpha   90.00
_cell.angle_beta   90.00
_cell.angle_gamma   90.00
#
_symmetry.space_group_name_H-M   'P 1'
#
loop_
_entity.id
_entity.type
_entity.pdbx_description
1 polymer ?
#
loop_
_entity_poly.entity_id
_entity_poly.type
_entity_poly.pdbx_seq_one_letter_code
_entity_poly.pdbx_strand_id
1 'polypeptide(L)'
;MRHHQAGQIDVAARIYRRIIELVPDHADAVHLMGLATRRHGQTNTALRLLLRALRLAPDMAEPRLNLGNLLRDHGSAAAAAAAAYRTAIATRPELAVVYENLGGLLRSQGHGAEAEAAYRRAIRLNPASTDGHNGLANVLQERDTLPAALAAYRRGLALEPTHMAACNNVGIALRGLRDASGMAWHRRAIRLDPFFAVAHSSLGLSLQEDGRLEDAARAQAHAIAIDPGFAGAYANHGNARLNQNRLDEAITGFRRATTIDPTSPDARRNLGMALLVGGCFEEGWREYEWRLRCKDAPTHASMPKPRWNGEPLNGRRILLHGEQGLGDALQFCRYVPLVAARNGRVILGLPAALQRVMAGLPGVERFVSGPLPTDAFDLHLPMLSLAEVFGTQMDTIPHRVPYLHAEPQTVARWGDRLSGLPGLKVGIVWAGSPTHGNDRNRSIGLAPFARLAAIPGVSLVSIQKGPTEGQA
;
A
#
# COMPACT_ATOMS: atom_id res chain seq x y z
N MET A 1 -4.91 22.28 42.13
CA MET A 1 -3.76 21.62 41.46
C MET A 1 -3.38 20.27 42.08
N ARG A 2 -3.03 20.16 43.37
CA ARG A 2 -2.58 18.88 43.98
C ARG A 2 -3.52 17.69 43.71
N HIS A 3 -4.82 17.82 43.99
CA HIS A 3 -5.80 16.75 43.73
C HIS A 3 -5.92 16.38 42.24
N HIS A 4 -5.82 17.35 41.33
CA HIS A 4 -5.89 17.10 39.89
C HIS A 4 -4.66 16.35 39.39
N GLN A 5 -3.47 16.72 39.87
CA GLN A 5 -2.22 16.04 39.54
C GLN A 5 -2.17 14.62 40.13
N ALA A 6 -2.77 14.40 41.29
CA ALA A 6 -2.92 13.09 41.92
C ALA A 6 -4.05 12.22 41.29
N GLY A 7 -4.68 12.67 40.21
CA GLY A 7 -5.75 11.93 39.53
C GLY A 7 -7.10 11.92 40.26
N GLN A 8 -7.24 12.64 41.38
CA GLN A 8 -8.49 12.78 42.13
C GLN A 8 -9.39 13.84 41.48
N ILE A 9 -9.86 13.53 40.26
CA ILE A 9 -10.54 14.49 39.39
C ILE A 9 -11.87 14.97 39.96
N ASP A 10 -12.65 14.11 40.61
CA ASP A 10 -13.93 14.49 41.23
C ASP A 10 -13.75 15.50 42.38
N VAL A 11 -12.71 15.28 43.19
CA VAL A 11 -12.34 16.17 44.30
C VAL A 11 -11.87 17.51 43.74
N ALA A 12 -11.00 17.48 42.73
CA ALA A 12 -10.53 18.69 42.06
C ALA A 12 -11.68 19.48 41.41
N ALA A 13 -12.61 18.81 40.72
CA ALA A 13 -13.77 19.43 40.09
C ALA A 13 -14.67 20.12 41.12
N ARG A 14 -14.91 19.52 42.28
CA ARG A 14 -15.70 20.13 43.36
C ARG A 14 -15.05 21.42 43.88
N ILE A 15 -13.72 21.40 44.04
CA ILE A 15 -12.95 22.56 44.47
C ILE A 15 -12.99 23.67 43.40
N TYR A 16 -12.79 23.33 42.12
CA TYR A 16 -12.91 24.30 41.04
C TYR A 16 -14.31 24.91 40.96
N ARG A 17 -15.36 24.12 41.20
CA ARG A 17 -16.74 24.63 41.25
C ARG A 17 -16.88 25.69 42.32
N ARG A 18 -16.38 25.39 43.52
CA ARG A 18 -16.44 26.31 44.65
C ARG A 18 -15.67 27.60 44.40
N ILE A 19 -14.51 27.51 43.73
CA ILE A 19 -13.74 28.69 43.32
C ILE A 19 -14.54 29.53 42.31
N ILE A 20 -15.18 28.90 41.32
CA ILE A 20 -16.00 29.60 40.32
C ILE A 20 -17.26 30.22 40.94
N GLU A 21 -17.85 29.61 41.96
CA GLU A 21 -18.98 30.18 42.71
C GLU A 21 -18.58 31.46 43.47
N LEU A 22 -17.39 31.46 44.07
CA LEU A 22 -16.88 32.59 44.86
C LEU A 22 -16.25 33.68 43.96
N VAL A 23 -15.62 33.28 42.86
CA VAL A 23 -14.94 34.15 41.90
C VAL A 23 -15.31 33.68 40.47
N PRO A 24 -16.43 34.16 39.92
CA PRO A 24 -16.93 33.72 38.61
C PRO A 24 -15.95 33.94 37.46
N ASP A 25 -15.05 34.92 37.57
CA ASP A 25 -14.12 35.31 36.51
C ASP A 25 -12.70 34.73 36.71
N HIS A 26 -12.55 33.73 37.59
CA HIS A 26 -11.28 33.04 37.79
C HIS A 26 -10.93 32.12 36.59
N ALA A 27 -10.20 32.67 35.60
CA ALA A 27 -9.89 31.99 34.34
C ALA A 27 -9.25 30.60 34.51
N ASP A 28 -8.26 30.43 35.40
CA ASP A 28 -7.64 29.13 35.66
C ASP A 28 -8.60 28.09 36.23
N ALA A 29 -9.46 28.47 37.18
CA ALA A 29 -10.44 27.56 37.76
C ALA A 29 -11.46 27.11 36.71
N VAL A 30 -11.88 28.03 35.83
CA VAL A 30 -12.76 27.73 34.68
C VAL A 30 -12.07 26.78 33.68
N HIS A 31 -10.79 27.01 33.37
CA HIS A 31 -9.99 26.13 32.50
C HIS A 31 -9.82 24.73 33.09
N LEU A 32 -9.41 24.63 34.35
CA LEU A 32 -9.18 23.36 35.04
C LEU A 32 -10.49 22.58 35.26
N MET A 33 -11.61 23.28 35.45
CA MET A 33 -12.94 22.68 35.42
C MET A 33 -13.25 22.08 34.03
N GLY A 34 -12.93 22.79 32.96
CA GLY A 34 -13.09 22.29 31.58
C GLY A 34 -12.32 20.98 31.35
N LEU A 35 -11.09 20.89 31.85
CA LEU A 35 -10.28 19.66 31.79
C LEU A 35 -10.88 18.50 32.59
N ALA A 36 -11.34 18.76 33.81
CA ALA A 36 -12.00 17.75 34.63
C ALA A 36 -13.27 17.21 33.95
N THR A 37 -14.06 18.12 33.36
CA THR A 37 -15.34 17.81 32.71
C THR A 37 -15.14 16.95 31.44
N ARG A 38 -14.08 17.20 30.67
CA ARG A 38 -13.70 16.37 29.51
C ARG A 38 -13.44 14.92 29.90
N ARG A 39 -12.79 14.67 31.05
CA ARG A 39 -12.50 13.30 31.52
C ARG A 39 -13.76 12.49 31.86
N HIS A 40 -14.88 13.15 32.15
CA HIS A 40 -16.18 12.50 32.35
C HIS A 40 -17.01 12.36 31.06
N GLY A 41 -16.41 12.55 29.88
CA GLY A 41 -17.09 12.44 28.59
C GLY A 41 -18.02 13.61 28.26
N GLN A 42 -18.07 14.66 29.08
CA GLN A 42 -18.94 15.83 28.91
C GLN A 42 -18.32 16.87 27.97
N THR A 43 -18.08 16.49 26.72
CA THR A 43 -17.30 17.29 25.75
C THR A 43 -17.88 18.69 25.49
N ASN A 44 -19.21 18.81 25.31
CA ASN A 44 -19.85 20.11 25.08
C ASN A 44 -19.70 21.08 26.26
N THR A 45 -19.68 20.55 27.48
CA THR A 45 -19.47 21.37 28.68
C THR A 45 -18.00 21.76 28.81
N ALA A 46 -17.07 20.85 28.54
CA ALA A 46 -15.64 21.15 28.48
C ALA A 46 -15.33 22.25 27.45
N LEU A 47 -15.91 22.17 26.25
CA LEU A 47 -15.74 23.18 25.20
C LEU A 47 -16.22 24.57 25.66
N ARG A 48 -17.41 24.66 26.25
CA ARG A 48 -17.96 25.92 26.78
C ARG A 48 -17.08 26.53 27.87
N LEU A 49 -16.53 25.70 28.75
CA LEU A 49 -15.63 26.13 29.82
C LEU A 49 -14.29 26.62 29.27
N LEU A 50 -13.69 25.92 28.30
CA LEU A 50 -12.45 26.36 27.65
C LEU A 50 -12.63 27.69 26.91
N LEU A 51 -13.73 27.86 26.17
CA LEU A 51 -14.07 29.12 25.51
C LEU A 51 -14.35 30.25 26.51
N ARG A 52 -14.97 29.94 27.66
CA ARG A 52 -15.15 30.92 28.74
C ARG A 52 -13.80 31.35 29.33
N ALA A 53 -12.89 30.41 29.63
CA ALA A 53 -11.55 30.74 30.13
C ALA A 53 -10.80 31.66 29.16
N LEU A 54 -10.91 31.42 27.85
CA LEU A 54 -10.27 32.26 26.82
C LEU A 54 -10.90 33.65 26.63
N ARG A 55 -12.18 33.81 26.98
CA ARG A 55 -12.82 35.13 27.02
C ARG A 55 -12.37 35.94 28.24
N LEU A 56 -12.17 35.27 29.38
CA LEU A 56 -11.71 35.89 30.62
C LEU A 56 -10.22 36.27 30.55
N ALA A 57 -9.41 35.43 29.91
CA ALA A 57 -7.98 35.64 29.76
C ALA A 57 -7.52 35.23 28.34
N PRO A 58 -7.57 36.16 27.36
CA PRO A 58 -7.17 35.90 25.98
C PRO A 58 -5.68 35.67 25.78
N ASP A 59 -4.84 35.72 26.79
CA ASP A 59 -3.39 35.51 26.74
C ASP A 59 -2.96 34.18 27.39
N MET A 60 -3.91 33.36 27.86
CA MET A 60 -3.61 32.02 28.36
C MET A 60 -3.38 31.04 27.20
N ALA A 61 -2.21 30.38 27.17
CA ALA A 61 -1.84 29.43 26.13
C ALA A 61 -2.35 28.01 26.40
N GLU A 62 -2.39 27.57 27.66
CA GLU A 62 -2.79 26.24 28.08
C GLU A 62 -4.28 25.91 27.77
N PRO A 63 -5.25 26.82 27.95
CA PRO A 63 -6.62 26.58 27.50
C PRO A 63 -6.75 26.49 25.98
N ARG A 64 -5.91 27.21 25.21
CA ARG A 64 -5.90 27.11 23.74
C ARG A 64 -5.35 25.78 23.26
N LEU A 65 -4.26 25.32 23.86
CA LEU A 65 -3.73 23.97 23.64
C LEU A 65 -4.81 22.91 23.89
N ASN A 66 -5.51 23.01 25.02
CA ASN A 66 -6.54 22.05 25.39
C ASN A 66 -7.81 22.15 24.52
N LEU A 67 -8.14 23.34 24.02
CA LEU A 67 -9.16 23.54 23.01
C LEU A 67 -8.77 22.84 21.70
N GLY A 68 -7.53 23.03 21.24
CA GLY A 68 -7.01 22.34 20.05
C GLY A 68 -7.07 20.81 20.19
N ASN A 69 -6.68 20.28 21.36
CA ASN A 69 -6.79 18.85 21.66
C ASN A 69 -8.24 18.36 21.58
N LEU A 70 -9.18 19.11 22.16
CA LEU A 70 -10.61 18.77 22.14
C LEU A 70 -11.19 18.78 20.72
N LEU A 71 -10.82 19.78 19.92
CA LEU A 71 -11.25 19.92 18.52
C LEU A 71 -10.67 18.81 17.63
N ARG A 72 -9.41 18.43 17.85
CA ARG A 72 -8.77 17.30 17.15
C ARG A 72 -9.52 16.00 17.45
N ASP A 73 -9.83 15.73 18.72
CA ASP A 73 -10.50 14.50 19.12
C ASP A 73 -11.95 14.42 18.58
N HIS A 74 -12.57 15.55 18.23
CA HIS A 74 -13.86 15.60 17.55
C HIS A 74 -13.80 15.32 16.04
N GLY A 75 -12.62 15.20 15.43
CA GLY A 75 -12.39 14.75 14.05
C GLY A 75 -12.81 15.72 12.94
N SER A 76 -13.95 16.42 13.09
CA SER A 76 -14.51 17.34 12.09
C SER A 76 -13.93 18.76 12.13
N ALA A 77 -13.06 19.07 13.10
CA ALA A 77 -12.59 20.42 13.37
C ALA A 77 -11.06 20.57 13.22
N ALA A 78 -10.43 19.83 12.31
CA ALA A 78 -8.97 19.82 12.14
C ALA A 78 -8.38 21.22 11.85
N ALA A 79 -9.02 22.01 10.99
CA ALA A 79 -8.58 23.39 10.71
C ALA A 79 -8.64 24.28 11.96
N ALA A 80 -9.73 24.18 12.74
CA ALA A 80 -9.89 24.93 13.98
C ALA A 80 -8.91 24.47 15.06
N ALA A 81 -8.61 23.18 15.14
CA ALA A 81 -7.59 22.63 16.04
C ALA A 81 -6.20 23.18 15.70
N ALA A 82 -5.82 23.19 14.42
CA ALA A 82 -4.56 23.77 13.95
C ALA A 82 -4.47 25.27 14.25
N ALA A 83 -5.57 26.02 14.04
CA ALA A 83 -5.64 27.44 14.39
C ALA A 83 -5.43 27.66 15.91
N ALA A 84 -6.10 26.87 16.76
CA ALA A 84 -5.94 26.96 18.21
C ALA A 84 -4.50 26.69 18.65
N TYR A 85 -3.81 25.69 18.07
CA TYR A 85 -2.39 25.44 18.33
C TYR A 85 -1.50 26.58 17.86
N ARG A 86 -1.72 27.14 16.66
CA ARG A 86 -0.94 28.27 16.15
C ARG A 86 -1.09 29.50 17.03
N THR A 87 -2.29 29.79 17.53
CA THR A 87 -2.49 30.88 18.49
C THR A 87 -1.81 30.59 19.82
N ALA A 88 -1.89 29.36 20.34
CA ALA A 88 -1.16 28.98 21.56
C ALA A 88 0.36 29.17 21.41
N ILE A 89 0.91 28.83 20.24
CA ILE A 89 2.33 29.07 19.89
C ILE A 89 2.65 30.56 19.83
N ALA A 90 1.78 31.37 19.22
CA ALA A 90 1.98 32.82 19.13
C ALA A 90 1.99 33.49 20.51
N THR A 91 1.17 33.00 21.44
CA THR A 91 1.11 33.47 22.82
C THR A 91 2.30 32.99 23.64
N ARG A 92 2.72 31.73 23.48
CA ARG A 92 3.78 31.12 24.28
C ARG A 92 4.68 30.18 23.43
N PRO A 93 5.70 30.72 22.73
CA PRO A 93 6.50 29.99 21.74
C PRO A 93 7.40 28.88 22.28
N GLU A 94 7.54 28.75 23.59
CA GLU A 94 8.38 27.75 24.26
C GLU A 94 7.61 26.51 24.74
N LEU A 95 6.27 26.46 24.55
CA LEU A 95 5.47 25.28 24.88
C LEU A 95 5.70 24.14 23.87
N ALA A 96 6.70 23.29 24.14
CA ALA A 96 7.06 22.14 23.31
C ALA A 96 5.86 21.25 22.93
N VAL A 97 5.00 20.95 23.91
CA VAL A 97 3.80 20.08 23.74
C VAL A 97 2.81 20.59 22.70
N VAL A 98 2.76 21.92 22.44
CA VAL A 98 1.87 22.47 21.41
C VAL A 98 2.39 22.12 20.02
N TYR A 99 3.71 22.15 19.82
CA TYR A 99 4.33 21.74 18.57
C TYR A 99 4.19 20.23 18.31
N GLU A 100 4.25 19.39 19.35
CA GLU A 100 4.01 17.95 19.23
C GLU A 100 2.57 17.64 18.77
N ASN A 101 1.59 18.31 19.41
CA ASN A 101 0.18 18.15 19.06
C ASN A 101 -0.15 18.68 17.66
N LEU A 102 0.44 19.82 17.28
CA LEU A 102 0.34 20.37 15.92
C LEU A 102 0.98 19.42 14.90
N GLY A 103 2.16 18.88 15.19
CA GLY A 103 2.85 17.92 14.33
C GLY A 103 2.02 16.66 14.09
N GLY A 104 1.41 16.11 15.13
CA GLY A 104 0.53 14.94 15.02
C GLY A 104 -0.72 15.21 14.17
N LEU A 105 -1.33 16.38 14.35
CA LEU A 105 -2.47 16.82 13.53
C LEU A 105 -2.07 16.98 12.06
N LEU A 106 -1.00 17.71 11.77
CA LEU A 106 -0.51 17.93 10.41
C LEU A 106 -0.16 16.62 9.70
N ARG A 107 0.48 15.69 10.42
CA ARG A 107 0.76 14.34 9.92
C ARG A 107 -0.52 13.61 9.51
N SER A 108 -1.55 13.64 10.36
CA SER A 108 -2.85 12.99 10.06
C SER A 108 -3.57 13.58 8.85
N GLN A 109 -3.25 14.84 8.50
CA GLN A 109 -3.76 15.52 7.30
C GLN A 109 -2.88 15.33 6.06
N GLY A 110 -1.77 14.58 6.16
CA GLY A 110 -0.83 14.37 5.06
C GLY A 110 0.18 15.52 4.86
N HIS A 111 0.21 16.52 5.75
CA HIS A 111 1.12 17.67 5.67
C HIS A 111 2.50 17.33 6.28
N GLY A 112 3.18 16.34 5.70
CA GLY A 112 4.39 15.75 6.29
C GLY A 112 5.55 16.72 6.52
N ALA A 113 5.78 17.68 5.61
CA ALA A 113 6.87 18.65 5.76
C ALA A 113 6.63 19.62 6.94
N GLU A 114 5.40 20.12 7.09
CA GLU A 114 5.03 20.98 8.22
C GLU A 114 5.05 20.19 9.54
N ALA A 115 4.60 18.93 9.52
CA ALA A 115 4.64 18.04 10.68
C ALA A 115 6.09 17.81 11.16
N GLU A 116 7.02 17.54 10.23
CA GLU A 116 8.44 17.40 10.55
C GLU A 116 9.00 18.67 11.20
N ALA A 117 8.71 19.84 10.63
CA ALA A 117 9.18 21.11 11.18
C ALA A 117 8.66 21.35 12.61
N ALA A 118 7.37 21.03 12.86
CA ALA A 118 6.76 21.12 14.18
C ALA A 118 7.45 20.18 15.19
N TYR A 119 7.63 18.90 14.87
CA TYR A 119 8.31 17.95 15.76
C TYR A 119 9.77 18.34 16.03
N ARG A 120 10.51 18.79 15.01
CA ARG A 120 11.87 19.30 15.22
C ARG A 120 11.91 20.52 16.14
N ARG A 121 10.90 21.40 16.08
CA ARG A 121 10.77 22.53 17.01
C ARG A 121 10.44 22.06 18.42
N ALA A 122 9.54 21.09 18.58
CA ALA A 122 9.24 20.47 19.87
C ALA A 122 10.50 19.88 20.53
N ILE A 123 11.29 19.09 19.77
CA ILE A 123 12.52 18.47 20.26
C ILE A 123 13.58 19.51 20.65
N ARG A 124 13.69 20.64 19.92
CA ARG A 124 14.60 21.72 20.30
C ARG A 124 14.22 22.36 21.64
N LEU A 125 12.93 22.46 21.94
CA LEU A 125 12.41 23.03 23.18
C LEU A 125 12.44 22.01 24.33
N ASN A 126 12.23 20.73 24.04
CA ASN A 126 12.33 19.64 24.98
C ASN A 126 13.07 18.42 24.37
N PRO A 127 14.41 18.36 24.48
CA PRO A 127 15.19 17.26 23.91
C PRO A 127 14.89 15.87 24.50
N ALA A 128 14.31 15.84 25.70
CA ALA A 128 13.93 14.62 26.42
C ALA A 128 12.49 14.15 26.11
N SER A 129 11.83 14.72 25.09
CA SER A 129 10.50 14.30 24.68
C SER A 129 10.52 13.01 23.85
N THR A 130 10.14 11.89 24.45
CA THR A 130 9.93 10.61 23.76
C THR A 130 8.90 10.75 22.63
N ASP A 131 7.77 11.42 22.89
CA ASP A 131 6.70 11.63 21.92
C ASP A 131 7.15 12.51 20.75
N GLY A 132 7.99 13.51 21.02
CA GLY A 132 8.60 14.35 19.99
C GLY A 132 9.49 13.54 19.03
N HIS A 133 10.39 12.72 19.57
CA HIS A 133 11.28 11.86 18.76
C HIS A 133 10.50 10.80 17.97
N ASN A 134 9.52 10.14 18.59
CA ASN A 134 8.69 9.13 17.92
C ASN A 134 7.79 9.75 16.85
N GLY A 135 7.20 10.91 17.12
CA GLY A 135 6.42 11.68 16.14
C GLY A 135 7.25 12.08 14.93
N LEU A 136 8.45 12.62 15.15
CA LEU A 136 9.42 12.91 14.09
C LEU A 136 9.76 11.66 13.27
N ALA A 137 10.05 10.55 13.95
CA ALA A 137 10.42 9.29 13.29
C ALA A 137 9.29 8.73 12.42
N ASN A 138 8.03 8.79 12.89
CA ASN A 138 6.86 8.39 12.11
C ASN A 138 6.73 9.21 10.80
N VAL A 139 6.87 10.54 10.89
CA VAL A 139 6.80 11.43 9.72
C VAL A 139 7.94 11.13 8.73
N LEU A 140 9.17 10.94 9.23
CA LEU A 140 10.33 10.61 8.40
C LEU A 140 10.15 9.25 7.69
N GLN A 141 9.55 8.27 8.36
CA GLN A 141 9.25 6.96 7.80
C GLN A 141 8.19 7.05 6.70
N GLU A 142 7.12 7.83 6.90
CA GLU A 142 6.07 8.05 5.88
C GLU A 142 6.59 8.79 4.64
N ARG A 143 7.65 9.57 4.80
CA ARG A 143 8.38 10.26 3.71
C ARG A 143 9.49 9.39 3.10
N ASP A 144 9.56 8.11 3.46
CA ASP A 144 10.56 7.14 3.00
C ASP A 144 12.03 7.51 3.31
N THR A 145 12.25 8.36 4.31
CA THR A 145 13.60 8.74 4.78
C THR A 145 14.07 7.82 5.92
N LEU A 146 14.14 6.52 5.61
CA LEU A 146 14.30 5.44 6.60
C LEU A 146 15.54 5.59 7.53
N PRO A 147 16.74 5.98 7.06
CA PRO A 147 17.88 6.16 7.96
C PRO A 147 17.67 7.26 9.01
N ALA A 148 17.02 8.37 8.61
CA ALA A 148 16.70 9.46 9.52
C ALA A 148 15.59 9.06 10.51
N ALA A 149 14.58 8.32 10.05
CA ALA A 149 13.55 7.76 10.91
C ALA A 149 14.15 6.84 11.99
N LEU A 150 15.07 5.94 11.62
CA LEU A 150 15.77 5.07 12.56
C LEU A 150 16.57 5.85 13.61
N ALA A 151 17.27 6.91 13.21
CA ALA A 151 18.00 7.76 14.15
C ALA A 151 17.05 8.40 15.17
N ALA A 152 15.90 8.91 14.72
CA ALA A 152 14.89 9.50 15.60
C ALA A 152 14.23 8.46 16.53
N TYR A 153 13.83 7.28 16.02
CA TYR A 153 13.31 6.21 16.88
C TYR A 153 14.33 5.77 17.94
N ARG A 154 15.61 5.64 17.57
CA ARG A 154 16.68 5.27 18.53
C ARG A 154 16.84 6.32 19.63
N ARG A 155 16.66 7.61 19.32
CA ARG A 155 16.65 8.68 20.35
C ARG A 155 15.44 8.55 21.26
N GLY A 156 14.24 8.34 20.72
CA GLY A 156 13.04 8.09 21.52
C GLY A 156 13.17 6.86 22.43
N LEU A 157 13.70 5.75 21.89
CA LEU A 157 13.92 4.51 22.64
C LEU A 157 15.08 4.58 23.66
N ALA A 158 16.02 5.50 23.49
CA ALA A 158 17.03 5.77 24.53
C ALA A 158 16.42 6.45 25.76
N LEU A 159 15.34 7.21 25.57
CA LEU A 159 14.58 7.86 26.65
C LEU A 159 13.55 6.90 27.27
N GLU A 160 12.85 6.13 26.43
CA GLU A 160 11.84 5.15 26.83
C GLU A 160 12.07 3.79 26.15
N PRO A 161 12.93 2.92 26.73
CA PRO A 161 13.31 1.62 26.13
C PRO A 161 12.17 0.61 25.98
N THR A 162 11.06 0.86 26.68
CA THR A 162 9.84 0.04 26.76
C THR A 162 8.76 0.50 25.77
N HIS A 163 9.02 1.52 24.93
CA HIS A 163 8.04 1.98 23.96
C HIS A 163 7.83 0.98 22.81
N MET A 164 6.73 0.24 22.88
CA MET A 164 6.45 -0.93 22.03
C MET A 164 6.23 -0.57 20.56
N ALA A 165 5.43 0.46 20.28
CA ALA A 165 5.19 0.90 18.91
C ALA A 165 6.46 1.41 18.22
N ALA A 166 7.32 2.16 18.93
CA ALA A 166 8.62 2.57 18.43
C ALA A 166 9.55 1.37 18.14
N CYS A 167 9.58 0.34 19.02
CA CYS A 167 10.29 -0.90 18.73
C CYS A 167 9.78 -1.57 17.44
N ASN A 168 8.46 -1.68 17.27
CA ASN A 168 7.90 -2.26 16.06
C ASN A 168 8.25 -1.45 14.80
N ASN A 169 8.15 -0.12 14.88
CA ASN A 169 8.44 0.75 13.74
C ASN A 169 9.92 0.75 13.36
N VAL A 170 10.85 0.60 14.31
CA VAL A 170 12.26 0.33 13.99
C VAL A 170 12.39 -0.94 13.15
N GLY A 171 11.68 -2.00 13.50
CA GLY A 171 11.63 -3.23 12.69
C GLY A 171 11.11 -2.98 11.27
N ILE A 172 10.05 -2.18 11.12
CA ILE A 172 9.48 -1.80 9.81
C ILE A 172 10.52 -1.02 8.98
N ALA A 173 11.16 -0.01 9.56
CA ALA A 173 12.16 0.80 8.86
C ALA A 173 13.39 -0.03 8.45
N LEU A 174 13.86 -0.95 9.30
CA LEU A 174 14.95 -1.86 8.97
C LEU A 174 14.56 -2.84 7.85
N ARG A 175 13.32 -3.34 7.84
CA ARG A 175 12.81 -4.16 6.74
C ARG A 175 12.83 -3.40 5.41
N GLY A 176 12.40 -2.13 5.41
CA GLY A 176 12.47 -1.27 4.23
C GLY A 176 13.89 -1.04 3.71
N LEU A 177 14.88 -0.99 4.62
CA LEU A 177 16.31 -0.93 4.30
C LEU A 177 16.93 -2.31 3.97
N ARG A 178 16.14 -3.38 3.95
CA ARG A 178 16.58 -4.78 3.78
C ARG A 178 17.63 -5.21 4.80
N ASP A 179 17.54 -4.69 6.03
CA ASP A 179 18.38 -5.07 7.16
C ASP A 179 17.71 -6.20 7.96
N ALA A 180 18.38 -7.36 8.02
CA ALA A 180 17.89 -8.57 8.68
C ALA A 180 17.66 -8.39 10.20
N SER A 181 18.28 -7.39 10.83
CA SER A 181 18.09 -7.09 12.25
C SER A 181 16.67 -6.61 12.59
N GLY A 182 15.86 -6.22 11.60
CA GLY A 182 14.48 -5.77 11.79
C GLY A 182 13.59 -6.78 12.52
N MET A 183 13.79 -8.08 12.27
CA MET A 183 13.02 -9.14 12.97
C MET A 183 13.23 -9.13 14.49
N ALA A 184 14.44 -8.82 14.96
CA ALA A 184 14.74 -8.78 16.39
C ALA A 184 13.96 -7.67 17.10
N TRP A 185 13.68 -6.57 16.41
CA TRP A 185 12.89 -5.45 16.90
C TRP A 185 11.39 -5.77 16.98
N HIS A 186 10.83 -6.46 15.99
CA HIS A 186 9.46 -6.98 16.10
C HIS A 186 9.32 -7.94 17.28
N ARG A 187 10.26 -8.87 17.45
CA ARG A 187 10.29 -9.79 18.61
C ARG A 187 10.44 -9.04 19.94
N ARG A 188 11.17 -7.93 19.98
CA ARG A 188 11.26 -7.08 21.17
C ARG A 188 9.91 -6.44 21.50
N ALA A 189 9.21 -5.90 20.51
CA ALA A 189 7.86 -5.35 20.71
C ALA A 189 6.89 -6.42 21.25
N ILE A 190 6.93 -7.64 20.71
CA ILE A 190 6.13 -8.78 21.18
C ILE A 190 6.50 -9.22 22.61
N ARG A 191 7.77 -9.13 23.02
CA ARG A 191 8.16 -9.42 24.41
C ARG A 191 7.66 -8.37 25.40
N LEU A 192 7.57 -7.11 24.96
CA LEU A 192 7.04 -6.02 25.78
C LEU A 192 5.52 -6.14 25.92
N ASP A 193 4.82 -6.52 24.85
CA ASP A 193 3.40 -6.87 24.87
C ASP A 193 3.09 -8.04 23.92
N PRO A 194 2.84 -9.24 24.47
CA PRO A 194 2.47 -10.42 23.68
C PRO A 194 1.16 -10.26 22.89
N PHE A 195 0.28 -9.34 23.29
CA PHE A 195 -1.01 -9.05 22.65
C PHE A 195 -0.92 -7.89 21.65
N PHE A 196 0.28 -7.47 21.25
CA PHE A 196 0.45 -6.45 20.22
C PHE A 196 0.31 -7.05 18.81
N ALA A 197 -0.92 -7.22 18.32
CA ALA A 197 -1.24 -7.86 17.04
C ALA A 197 -0.43 -7.33 15.85
N VAL A 198 -0.24 -6.00 15.78
CA VAL A 198 0.52 -5.33 14.71
C VAL A 198 1.98 -5.79 14.67
N ALA A 199 2.60 -6.07 15.81
CA ALA A 199 3.98 -6.55 15.85
C ALA A 199 4.12 -8.00 15.36
N HIS A 200 3.15 -8.86 15.67
CA HIS A 200 3.08 -10.21 15.10
C HIS A 200 2.91 -10.18 13.59
N SER A 201 2.00 -9.34 13.06
CA SER A 201 1.83 -9.22 11.61
C SER A 201 3.08 -8.65 10.91
N SER A 202 3.76 -7.68 11.54
CA SER A 202 5.01 -7.11 11.01
C SER A 202 6.17 -8.12 11.01
N LEU A 203 6.25 -8.97 12.04
CA LEU A 203 7.17 -10.10 12.07
C LEU A 203 6.85 -11.10 10.95
N GLY A 204 5.57 -11.44 10.77
CA GLY A 204 5.10 -12.33 9.71
C GLY A 204 5.49 -11.85 8.31
N LEU A 205 5.35 -10.55 8.02
CA LEU A 205 5.80 -9.96 6.76
C LEU A 205 7.31 -10.12 6.55
N SER A 206 8.11 -9.84 7.57
CA SER A 206 9.57 -10.01 7.50
C SER A 206 9.96 -11.47 7.25
N LEU A 207 9.28 -12.41 7.91
CA LEU A 207 9.50 -13.86 7.74
C LEU A 207 9.13 -14.33 6.34
N GLN A 208 8.07 -13.77 5.75
CA GLN A 208 7.66 -14.08 4.39
C GLN A 208 8.72 -13.60 3.38
N GLU A 209 9.28 -12.40 3.56
CA GLU A 209 10.35 -11.88 2.71
C GLU A 209 11.66 -12.68 2.81
N ASP A 210 11.90 -13.31 3.97
CA ASP A 210 13.00 -14.25 4.23
C ASP A 210 12.72 -15.68 3.73
N GLY A 211 11.53 -15.94 3.18
CA GLY A 211 11.13 -17.26 2.66
C GLY A 211 10.71 -18.27 3.73
N ARG A 212 10.61 -17.86 5.01
CA ARG A 212 10.16 -18.69 6.13
C ARG A 212 8.64 -18.73 6.20
N LEU A 213 8.01 -19.28 5.17
CA LEU A 213 6.58 -19.16 4.92
C LEU A 213 5.70 -19.72 6.05
N GLU A 214 6.08 -20.84 6.67
CA GLU A 214 5.27 -21.42 7.76
C GLU A 214 5.35 -20.59 9.04
N ASP A 215 6.53 -20.07 9.36
CA ASP A 215 6.70 -19.14 10.48
C ASP A 215 5.92 -17.84 10.23
N ALA A 216 5.92 -17.35 8.98
CA ALA A 216 5.13 -16.19 8.58
C ALA A 216 3.63 -16.45 8.81
N ALA A 217 3.11 -17.58 8.32
CA ALA A 217 1.71 -17.93 8.49
C ALA A 217 1.33 -18.06 9.97
N ARG A 218 2.17 -18.69 10.79
CA ARG A 218 1.96 -18.78 12.25
C ARG A 218 1.93 -17.42 12.92
N ALA A 219 2.84 -16.50 12.56
CA ALA A 219 2.85 -15.15 13.10
C ALA A 219 1.57 -14.38 12.71
N GLN A 220 1.09 -14.52 11.47
CA GLN A 220 -0.18 -13.91 11.06
C GLN A 220 -1.38 -14.54 11.79
N ALA A 221 -1.39 -15.86 11.99
CA ALA A 221 -2.44 -16.54 12.75
C ALA A 221 -2.50 -16.05 14.21
N HIS A 222 -1.35 -15.77 14.85
CA HIS A 222 -1.32 -15.13 16.17
C HIS A 222 -1.89 -13.71 16.15
N ALA A 223 -1.53 -12.90 15.16
CA ALA A 223 -2.10 -11.56 15.00
C ALA A 223 -3.63 -11.60 14.87
N ILE A 224 -4.16 -12.56 14.09
CA ILE A 224 -5.60 -12.81 13.93
C ILE A 224 -6.26 -13.29 15.22
N ALA A 225 -5.59 -14.16 15.99
CA ALA A 225 -6.13 -14.65 17.26
C ALA A 225 -6.24 -13.54 18.32
N ILE A 226 -5.32 -12.59 18.30
CA ILE A 226 -5.32 -11.41 19.18
C ILE A 226 -6.39 -10.41 18.73
N ASP A 227 -6.45 -10.11 17.42
CA ASP A 227 -7.43 -9.20 16.83
C ASP A 227 -8.15 -9.86 15.63
N PRO A 228 -9.30 -10.50 15.87
CA PRO A 228 -10.12 -11.11 14.81
C PRO A 228 -10.67 -10.12 13.77
N GLY A 229 -10.58 -8.81 14.04
CA GLY A 229 -10.94 -7.71 13.15
C GLY A 229 -9.75 -7.16 12.33
N PHE A 230 -8.57 -7.75 12.43
CA PHE A 230 -7.39 -7.25 11.74
C PHE A 230 -7.33 -7.71 10.27
N ALA A 231 -8.04 -6.99 9.38
CA ALA A 231 -8.10 -7.31 7.94
C ALA A 231 -6.73 -7.54 7.28
N GLY A 232 -5.74 -6.69 7.61
CA GLY A 232 -4.38 -6.79 7.09
C GLY A 232 -3.69 -8.11 7.45
N ALA A 233 -3.91 -8.66 8.65
CA ALA A 233 -3.33 -9.93 9.06
C ALA A 233 -3.94 -11.11 8.26
N TYR A 234 -5.24 -11.08 7.97
CA TYR A 234 -5.88 -12.08 7.09
C TYR A 234 -5.33 -12.04 5.67
N ALA A 235 -5.18 -10.84 5.09
CA ALA A 235 -4.59 -10.70 3.75
C ALA A 235 -3.13 -11.20 3.73
N ASN A 236 -2.33 -10.87 4.74
CA ASN A 236 -0.95 -11.34 4.84
C ASN A 236 -0.86 -12.85 5.09
N HIS A 237 -1.76 -13.43 5.89
CA HIS A 237 -1.87 -14.88 6.05
C HIS A 237 -2.21 -15.54 4.72
N GLY A 238 -3.16 -14.98 3.96
CA GLY A 238 -3.53 -15.48 2.64
C GLY A 238 -2.36 -15.47 1.67
N ASN A 239 -1.56 -14.41 1.64
CA ASN A 239 -0.33 -14.34 0.84
C ASN A 239 0.70 -15.40 1.26
N ALA A 240 0.92 -15.60 2.55
CA ALA A 240 1.83 -16.64 3.05
C ALA A 240 1.37 -18.04 2.59
N ARG A 241 0.06 -18.33 2.70
CA ARG A 241 -0.54 -19.60 2.26
C ARG A 241 -0.47 -19.78 0.75
N LEU A 242 -0.70 -18.73 -0.03
CA LEU A 242 -0.57 -18.77 -1.49
C LEU A 242 0.86 -19.12 -1.91
N ASN A 243 1.87 -18.51 -1.27
CA ASN A 243 3.28 -18.82 -1.54
C ASN A 243 3.68 -20.25 -1.14
N GLN A 244 2.88 -20.92 -0.31
CA GLN A 244 3.02 -22.34 0.03
C GLN A 244 2.20 -23.26 -0.90
N ASN A 245 1.59 -22.72 -1.95
CA ASN A 245 0.63 -23.42 -2.82
C ASN A 245 -0.63 -23.93 -2.09
N ARG A 246 -0.98 -23.35 -0.94
CA ARG A 246 -2.19 -23.67 -0.16
C ARG A 246 -3.33 -22.74 -0.58
N LEU A 247 -3.85 -22.98 -1.79
CA LEU A 247 -4.75 -22.05 -2.49
C LEU A 247 -6.08 -21.81 -1.77
N ASP A 248 -6.75 -22.86 -1.30
CA ASP A 248 -8.06 -22.75 -0.64
C ASP A 248 -7.98 -21.92 0.65
N GLU A 249 -6.90 -22.08 1.41
CA GLU A 249 -6.64 -21.29 2.62
C GLU A 249 -6.31 -19.83 2.29
N ALA A 250 -5.61 -19.60 1.18
CA ALA A 250 -5.36 -18.25 0.69
C ALA A 250 -6.68 -17.53 0.35
N ILE A 251 -7.56 -18.18 -0.43
CA ILE A 251 -8.89 -17.65 -0.78
C ILE A 251 -9.71 -17.38 0.47
N THR A 252 -9.72 -18.31 1.43
CA THR A 252 -10.43 -18.14 2.72
C THR A 252 -9.92 -16.91 3.47
N GLY A 253 -8.60 -16.74 3.58
CA GLY A 253 -7.98 -15.58 4.22
C GLY A 253 -8.35 -14.27 3.52
N PHE A 254 -8.23 -14.21 2.19
CA PHE A 254 -8.55 -13.01 1.43
C PHE A 254 -10.04 -12.65 1.52
N ARG A 255 -10.96 -13.63 1.44
CA ARG A 255 -12.40 -13.39 1.65
C ARG A 255 -12.70 -12.80 3.03
N ARG A 256 -12.01 -13.28 4.07
CA ARG A 256 -12.17 -12.73 5.40
C ARG A 256 -11.64 -11.28 5.48
N ALA A 257 -10.50 -11.00 4.85
CA ALA A 257 -9.96 -9.66 4.74
C ALA A 257 -10.93 -8.70 4.03
N THR A 258 -11.51 -9.10 2.91
CA THR A 258 -12.47 -8.27 2.15
C THR A 258 -13.85 -8.16 2.83
N THR A 259 -14.20 -9.10 3.70
CA THR A 259 -15.40 -8.98 4.55
C THR A 259 -15.21 -7.91 5.63
N ILE A 260 -14.03 -7.86 6.25
CA ILE A 260 -13.69 -6.90 7.31
C ILE A 260 -13.46 -5.50 6.72
N ASP A 261 -12.72 -5.41 5.62
CA ASP A 261 -12.51 -4.17 4.87
C ASP A 261 -12.93 -4.35 3.39
N PRO A 262 -14.20 -4.08 3.07
CA PRO A 262 -14.72 -4.21 1.71
C PRO A 262 -14.16 -3.20 0.72
N THR A 263 -13.44 -2.17 1.17
CA THR A 263 -12.95 -1.10 0.32
C THR A 263 -11.46 -1.20 0.00
N SER A 264 -10.75 -2.16 0.61
CA SER A 264 -9.34 -2.45 0.35
C SER A 264 -9.09 -2.94 -1.08
N PRO A 265 -8.44 -2.14 -1.96
CA PRO A 265 -8.13 -2.57 -3.32
C PRO A 265 -7.13 -3.73 -3.35
N ASP A 266 -6.12 -3.69 -2.48
CA ASP A 266 -5.07 -4.71 -2.41
C ASP A 266 -5.64 -6.08 -2.00
N ALA A 267 -6.50 -6.14 -0.98
CA ALA A 267 -7.10 -7.39 -0.54
C ALA A 267 -7.98 -8.02 -1.63
N ARG A 268 -8.75 -7.19 -2.34
CA ARG A 268 -9.61 -7.63 -3.44
C ARG A 268 -8.84 -8.06 -4.68
N ARG A 269 -7.79 -7.32 -5.06
CA ARG A 269 -6.86 -7.77 -6.11
C ARG A 269 -6.27 -9.14 -5.77
N ASN A 270 -5.81 -9.35 -4.54
CA ASN A 270 -5.23 -10.63 -4.11
C ASN A 270 -6.27 -11.76 -4.12
N LEU A 271 -7.50 -11.49 -3.69
CA LEU A 271 -8.62 -12.43 -3.81
C LEU A 271 -8.87 -12.80 -5.28
N GLY A 272 -8.98 -11.80 -6.17
CA GLY A 272 -9.18 -12.01 -7.59
C GLY A 272 -8.09 -12.89 -8.21
N MET A 273 -6.81 -12.60 -7.94
CA MET A 273 -5.71 -13.43 -8.41
C MET A 273 -5.80 -14.88 -7.90
N ALA A 274 -6.08 -15.08 -6.60
CA ALA A 274 -6.19 -16.42 -6.04
C ALA A 274 -7.38 -17.20 -6.64
N LEU A 275 -8.53 -16.56 -6.83
CA LEU A 275 -9.70 -17.16 -7.48
C LEU A 275 -9.40 -17.55 -8.94
N LEU A 276 -8.68 -16.71 -9.69
CA LEU A 276 -8.28 -17.00 -11.07
C LEU A 276 -7.32 -18.20 -11.14
N VAL A 277 -6.35 -18.28 -10.23
CA VAL A 277 -5.48 -19.46 -10.10
C VAL A 277 -6.28 -20.71 -9.77
N GLY A 278 -7.34 -20.58 -8.97
CA GLY A 278 -8.24 -21.68 -8.60
C GLY A 278 -9.28 -22.05 -9.65
N GLY A 279 -9.32 -21.35 -10.79
CA GLY A 279 -10.31 -21.57 -11.84
C GLY A 279 -11.71 -21.01 -11.53
N CYS A 280 -11.87 -20.22 -10.47
CA CYS A 280 -13.11 -19.50 -10.16
C CYS A 280 -13.19 -18.20 -10.99
N PHE A 281 -13.28 -18.34 -12.31
CA PHE A 281 -13.07 -17.22 -13.24
C PHE A 281 -14.07 -16.07 -13.08
N GLU A 282 -15.37 -16.35 -12.95
CA GLU A 282 -16.40 -15.29 -12.89
C GLU A 282 -16.16 -14.30 -11.73
N GLU A 283 -16.00 -14.83 -10.51
CA GLU A 283 -15.69 -14.02 -9.33
C GLU A 283 -14.27 -13.45 -9.41
N GLY A 284 -13.31 -14.27 -9.88
CA GLY A 284 -11.91 -13.88 -10.00
C GLY A 284 -11.70 -12.64 -10.87
N TRP A 285 -12.36 -12.56 -12.02
CA TRP A 285 -12.28 -11.38 -12.88
C TRP A 285 -12.88 -10.13 -12.24
N ARG A 286 -14.05 -10.25 -11.59
CA ARG A 286 -14.70 -9.13 -10.89
C ARG A 286 -13.83 -8.58 -9.77
N GLU A 287 -13.26 -9.45 -8.95
CA GLU A 287 -12.38 -9.02 -7.85
C GLU A 287 -11.05 -8.47 -8.37
N TYR A 288 -10.53 -9.01 -9.48
CA TYR A 288 -9.29 -8.54 -10.10
C TYR A 288 -9.40 -7.15 -10.73
N GLU A 289 -10.59 -6.63 -11.03
CA GLU A 289 -10.80 -5.24 -11.47
C GLU A 289 -10.38 -4.20 -10.41
N TRP A 290 -10.33 -4.59 -9.13
CA TRP A 290 -9.85 -3.71 -8.06
C TRP A 290 -8.36 -3.37 -8.17
N ARG A 291 -7.58 -4.08 -9.02
CA ARG A 291 -6.19 -3.73 -9.35
C ARG A 291 -6.07 -2.30 -9.89
N LEU A 292 -7.10 -1.79 -10.56
CA LEU A 292 -7.13 -0.43 -11.13
C LEU A 292 -7.29 0.66 -10.06
N ARG A 293 -7.54 0.29 -8.80
CA ARG A 293 -7.66 1.19 -7.64
C ARG A 293 -6.48 1.05 -6.67
N CYS A 294 -5.54 0.14 -6.94
CA CYS A 294 -4.34 -0.03 -6.14
C CYS A 294 -3.39 1.16 -6.34
N LYS A 295 -2.47 1.40 -5.39
CA LYS A 295 -1.52 2.52 -5.48
C LYS A 295 -0.57 2.39 -6.67
N ASP A 296 -0.27 1.16 -7.05
CA ASP A 296 0.54 0.77 -8.20
C ASP A 296 -0.31 0.56 -9.47
N ALA A 297 -1.53 1.10 -9.50
CA ALA A 297 -2.38 1.02 -10.68
C ALA A 297 -1.65 1.59 -11.92
N PRO A 298 -1.83 0.98 -13.10
CA PRO A 298 -1.23 1.46 -14.35
C PRO A 298 -1.59 2.92 -14.61
N THR A 299 -0.65 3.71 -15.14
CA THR A 299 -0.85 5.15 -15.46
C THR A 299 -2.10 5.40 -16.31
N HIS A 300 -2.44 4.44 -17.17
CA HIS A 300 -3.58 4.51 -18.09
C HIS A 300 -4.89 3.90 -17.54
N ALA A 301 -4.93 3.58 -16.24
CA ALA A 301 -6.16 3.18 -15.56
C ALA A 301 -7.22 4.29 -15.60
N SER A 302 -6.80 5.56 -15.68
CA SER A 302 -7.67 6.73 -15.85
C SER A 302 -7.46 7.37 -17.22
N MET A 303 -8.36 7.09 -18.16
CA MET A 303 -8.43 7.76 -19.46
C MET A 303 -9.60 8.75 -19.49
N PRO A 304 -9.56 9.79 -20.35
CA PRO A 304 -10.56 10.85 -20.37
C PRO A 304 -11.90 10.45 -21.01
N LYS A 305 -11.99 9.28 -21.65
CA LYS A 305 -13.20 8.75 -22.29
C LYS A 305 -13.76 7.59 -21.46
N PRO A 306 -15.05 7.25 -21.61
CA PRO A 306 -15.65 6.16 -20.86
C PRO A 306 -15.02 4.78 -21.16
N ARG A 307 -15.07 3.90 -20.15
CA ARG A 307 -14.69 2.49 -20.30
C ARG A 307 -15.77 1.75 -21.09
N TRP A 308 -15.33 0.86 -21.98
CA TRP A 308 -16.21 -0.07 -22.67
C TRP A 308 -16.61 -1.24 -21.75
N ASN A 309 -17.90 -1.60 -21.72
CA ASN A 309 -18.43 -2.64 -20.82
C ASN A 309 -18.99 -3.85 -21.58
N GLY A 310 -18.62 -4.04 -22.86
CA GLY A 310 -19.00 -5.20 -23.65
C GLY A 310 -20.21 -5.00 -24.56
N GLU A 311 -20.82 -3.81 -24.54
CA GLU A 311 -21.94 -3.47 -25.41
C GLU A 311 -21.49 -3.40 -26.89
N PRO A 312 -22.41 -3.54 -27.87
CA PRO A 312 -22.07 -3.41 -29.29
C PRO A 312 -21.33 -2.09 -29.61
N LEU A 313 -20.28 -2.15 -30.41
CA LEU A 313 -19.46 -0.97 -30.72
C LEU A 313 -20.02 -0.16 -31.90
N ASN A 314 -20.74 -0.77 -32.84
CA ASN A 314 -21.46 -0.08 -33.92
C ASN A 314 -20.58 0.91 -34.72
N GLY A 315 -19.33 0.55 -34.99
CA GLY A 315 -18.36 1.35 -35.72
C GLY A 315 -17.55 2.32 -34.84
N ARG A 316 -17.81 2.40 -33.53
CA ARG A 316 -17.04 3.22 -32.58
C ARG A 316 -15.59 2.77 -32.50
N ARG A 317 -14.70 3.74 -32.33
CA ARG A 317 -13.26 3.52 -32.10
C ARG A 317 -13.02 3.20 -30.63
N ILE A 318 -12.31 2.11 -30.39
CA ILE A 318 -11.94 1.66 -29.05
C ILE A 318 -10.42 1.60 -28.91
N LEU A 319 -9.89 2.23 -27.87
CA LEU A 319 -8.49 2.09 -27.46
C LEU A 319 -8.37 0.88 -26.51
N LEU A 320 -7.73 -0.19 -26.98
CA LEU A 320 -7.25 -1.27 -26.13
C LEU A 320 -5.80 -0.99 -25.77
N HIS A 321 -5.50 -0.88 -24.48
CA HIS A 321 -4.17 -0.47 -24.04
C HIS A 321 -3.54 -1.48 -23.07
N GLY A 322 -2.24 -1.66 -23.22
CA GLY A 322 -1.43 -2.50 -22.33
C GLY A 322 -1.26 -1.84 -20.98
N GLU A 323 -1.42 -2.63 -19.92
CA GLU A 323 -1.27 -2.17 -18.53
C GLU A 323 -0.09 -2.78 -17.78
N GLN A 324 0.41 -3.94 -18.21
CA GLN A 324 1.46 -4.69 -17.54
C GLN A 324 2.61 -5.05 -18.51
N GLY A 325 3.19 -6.24 -18.39
CA GLY A 325 4.34 -6.67 -19.17
C GLY A 325 3.98 -7.04 -20.61
N LEU A 326 5.03 -7.30 -21.40
CA LEU A 326 4.87 -7.76 -22.79
C LEU A 326 4.12 -9.10 -22.87
N GLY A 327 4.33 -9.98 -21.89
CA GLY A 327 3.66 -11.28 -21.79
C GLY A 327 2.15 -11.14 -21.68
N ASP A 328 1.67 -10.20 -20.85
CA ASP A 328 0.23 -9.99 -20.67
C ASP A 328 -0.40 -9.43 -21.94
N ALA A 329 0.28 -8.52 -22.64
CA ALA A 329 -0.18 -8.05 -23.95
C ALA A 329 -0.30 -9.19 -24.97
N LEU A 330 0.68 -10.11 -25.02
CA LEU A 330 0.64 -11.30 -25.87
C LEU A 330 -0.43 -12.30 -25.46
N GLN A 331 -0.73 -12.41 -24.17
CA GLN A 331 -1.79 -13.28 -23.66
C GLN A 331 -3.16 -12.72 -24.01
N PHE A 332 -3.41 -11.43 -23.77
CA PHE A 332 -4.74 -10.82 -23.91
C PHE A 332 -5.05 -10.28 -25.31
N CYS A 333 -4.07 -10.19 -26.23
CA CYS A 333 -4.36 -9.77 -27.61
C CYS A 333 -5.27 -10.76 -28.36
N ARG A 334 -5.41 -12.00 -27.88
CA ARG A 334 -6.38 -13.00 -28.38
C ARG A 334 -7.84 -12.52 -28.37
N TYR A 335 -8.16 -11.51 -27.57
CA TYR A 335 -9.50 -10.92 -27.50
C TYR A 335 -9.74 -9.84 -28.57
N VAL A 336 -8.69 -9.29 -29.20
CA VAL A 336 -8.82 -8.22 -30.20
C VAL A 336 -9.77 -8.58 -31.35
N PRO A 337 -9.69 -9.78 -31.97
CA PRO A 337 -10.63 -10.16 -33.02
C PRO A 337 -12.09 -10.20 -32.54
N LEU A 338 -12.33 -10.51 -31.27
CA LEU A 338 -13.67 -10.59 -30.70
C LEU A 338 -14.25 -9.19 -30.43
N VAL A 339 -13.39 -8.21 -30.13
CA VAL A 339 -13.78 -6.79 -30.06
C VAL A 339 -14.13 -6.27 -31.45
N ALA A 340 -13.29 -6.57 -32.46
CA ALA A 340 -13.58 -6.21 -33.85
C ALA A 340 -14.89 -6.83 -34.36
N ALA A 341 -15.18 -8.09 -33.98
CA ALA A 341 -16.44 -8.77 -34.32
C ALA A 341 -17.70 -8.08 -33.74
N ARG A 342 -17.56 -7.23 -32.71
CA ARG A 342 -18.64 -6.35 -32.22
C ARG A 342 -18.76 -5.04 -33.01
N ASN A 343 -18.24 -5.02 -34.25
CA ASN A 343 -18.10 -3.85 -35.11
C ASN A 343 -17.26 -2.74 -34.45
N GLY A 344 -16.18 -3.15 -33.76
CA GLY A 344 -15.24 -2.26 -33.08
C GLY A 344 -14.07 -1.88 -33.96
N ARG A 345 -13.76 -0.58 -34.02
CA ARG A 345 -12.57 -0.04 -34.69
C ARG A 345 -11.41 0.04 -33.71
N VAL A 346 -10.58 -1.01 -33.65
CA VAL A 346 -9.59 -1.19 -32.57
C VAL A 346 -8.31 -0.39 -32.82
N ILE A 347 -8.01 0.52 -31.90
CA ILE A 347 -6.69 1.12 -31.74
C ILE A 347 -5.95 0.34 -30.64
N LEU A 348 -4.82 -0.27 -30.97
CA LEU A 348 -4.03 -1.08 -30.06
C LEU A 348 -2.82 -0.29 -29.55
N GLY A 349 -2.86 0.13 -28.30
CA GLY A 349 -1.82 0.91 -27.62
C GLY A 349 -0.87 0.01 -26.83
N LEU A 350 0.33 -0.25 -27.35
CA LEU A 350 1.30 -1.16 -26.76
C LEU A 350 2.76 -0.67 -26.91
N PRO A 351 3.72 -1.20 -26.12
CA PRO A 351 5.14 -0.90 -26.31
C PRO A 351 5.62 -1.22 -27.74
N ALA A 352 6.52 -0.39 -28.27
CA ALA A 352 7.03 -0.50 -29.65
C ALA A 352 7.65 -1.88 -29.95
N ALA A 353 8.22 -2.56 -28.93
CA ALA A 353 8.76 -3.91 -29.04
C ALA A 353 7.73 -4.95 -29.55
N LEU A 354 6.43 -4.71 -29.36
CA LEU A 354 5.36 -5.58 -29.82
C LEU A 354 4.81 -5.22 -31.20
N GLN A 355 5.17 -4.07 -31.77
CA GLN A 355 4.59 -3.59 -33.03
C GLN A 355 4.72 -4.62 -34.15
N ARG A 356 5.90 -5.21 -34.30
CA ARG A 356 6.18 -6.17 -35.37
C ARG A 356 5.35 -7.45 -35.24
N VAL A 357 5.29 -8.04 -34.04
CA VAL A 357 4.54 -9.29 -33.81
C VAL A 357 3.03 -9.05 -33.86
N MET A 358 2.56 -7.86 -33.49
CA MET A 358 1.14 -7.50 -33.53
C MET A 358 0.64 -7.10 -34.93
N ALA A 359 1.53 -6.90 -35.91
CA ALA A 359 1.14 -6.49 -37.26
C ALA A 359 0.22 -7.51 -37.96
N GLY A 360 0.35 -8.80 -37.63
CA GLY A 360 -0.49 -9.87 -38.15
C GLY A 360 -1.77 -10.13 -37.35
N LEU A 361 -2.05 -9.37 -36.28
CA LEU A 361 -3.19 -9.60 -35.41
C LEU A 361 -4.50 -9.13 -36.08
N PRO A 362 -5.47 -10.02 -36.35
CA PRO A 362 -6.73 -9.63 -36.97
C PRO A 362 -7.53 -8.65 -36.11
N GLY A 363 -8.18 -7.68 -36.74
CA GLY A 363 -9.08 -6.73 -36.09
C GLY A 363 -8.42 -5.45 -35.56
N VAL A 364 -7.10 -5.28 -35.71
CA VAL A 364 -6.41 -4.02 -35.40
C VAL A 364 -6.56 -3.04 -36.56
N GLU A 365 -7.15 -1.88 -36.32
CA GLU A 365 -7.18 -0.77 -37.29
C GLU A 365 -5.87 0.04 -37.24
N ARG A 366 -5.38 0.30 -36.03
CA ARG A 366 -4.19 1.13 -35.83
C ARG A 366 -3.40 0.65 -34.63
N PHE A 367 -2.10 0.48 -34.81
CA PHE A 367 -1.15 0.29 -33.70
C PHE A 367 -0.58 1.64 -33.27
N VAL A 368 -0.47 1.87 -31.96
CA VAL A 368 0.17 3.05 -31.38
C VAL A 368 1.16 2.62 -30.31
N SER A 369 2.33 3.24 -30.30
CA SER A 369 3.33 3.10 -29.23
C SER A 369 3.76 4.47 -28.72
N GLY A 370 4.31 4.51 -27.50
CA GLY A 370 4.64 5.75 -26.81
C GLY A 370 3.42 6.36 -26.11
N PRO A 371 3.31 7.71 -26.04
CA PRO A 371 2.14 8.36 -25.46
C PRO A 371 0.86 7.92 -26.16
N LEU A 372 -0.08 7.37 -25.40
CA LEU A 372 -1.37 6.95 -25.92
C LEU A 372 -2.22 8.17 -26.28
N PRO A 373 -3.04 8.09 -27.35
CA PRO A 373 -3.95 9.18 -27.70
C PRO A 373 -4.95 9.40 -26.56
N THR A 374 -5.52 10.61 -26.49
CA THR A 374 -6.54 10.99 -25.49
C THR A 374 -7.89 11.35 -26.12
N ASP A 375 -7.93 11.56 -27.43
CA ASP A 375 -9.06 12.10 -28.19
C ASP A 375 -9.45 11.25 -29.40
N ALA A 376 -8.52 10.47 -29.96
CA ALA A 376 -8.73 9.67 -31.18
C ALA A 376 -9.60 8.41 -31.03
N PHE A 377 -10.36 8.28 -29.94
CA PHE A 377 -11.21 7.14 -29.62
C PHE A 377 -12.47 7.56 -28.85
N ASP A 378 -13.51 6.72 -28.94
CA ASP A 378 -14.79 6.93 -28.27
C ASP A 378 -14.84 6.24 -26.90
N LEU A 379 -14.20 5.06 -26.81
CA LEU A 379 -14.17 4.19 -25.63
C LEU A 379 -12.77 3.63 -25.41
N HIS A 380 -12.44 3.23 -24.18
CA HIS A 380 -11.22 2.48 -23.92
C HIS A 380 -11.43 1.27 -23.02
N LEU A 381 -10.46 0.37 -23.03
CA LEU A 381 -10.40 -0.72 -22.07
C LEU A 381 -8.94 -1.18 -21.86
N PRO A 382 -8.47 -1.30 -20.61
CA PRO A 382 -7.22 -2.02 -20.34
C PRO A 382 -7.33 -3.47 -20.79
N MET A 383 -6.31 -4.00 -21.46
CA MET A 383 -6.40 -5.33 -22.10
C MET A 383 -6.73 -6.47 -21.12
N LEU A 384 -6.30 -6.39 -19.86
CA LEU A 384 -6.57 -7.44 -18.87
C LEU A 384 -8.06 -7.47 -18.45
N SER A 385 -8.78 -6.37 -18.62
CA SER A 385 -10.23 -6.30 -18.38
C SER A 385 -11.06 -6.94 -19.50
N LEU A 386 -10.45 -7.32 -20.64
CA LEU A 386 -11.16 -8.02 -21.71
C LEU A 386 -11.73 -9.36 -21.23
N ALA A 387 -11.00 -10.09 -20.36
CA ALA A 387 -11.50 -11.38 -19.89
C ALA A 387 -12.79 -11.23 -19.05
N GLU A 388 -12.89 -10.18 -18.25
CA GLU A 388 -14.08 -9.83 -17.46
C GLU A 388 -15.25 -9.45 -18.37
N VAL A 389 -15.03 -8.52 -19.30
CA VAL A 389 -16.05 -8.05 -20.25
C VAL A 389 -16.62 -9.18 -21.12
N PHE A 390 -15.80 -10.17 -21.44
CA PHE A 390 -16.20 -11.35 -22.20
C PHE A 390 -16.73 -12.50 -21.33
N GLY A 391 -16.78 -12.34 -20.00
CA GLY A 391 -17.24 -13.38 -19.07
C GLY A 391 -16.42 -14.66 -19.17
N THR A 392 -15.11 -14.54 -19.41
CA THR A 392 -14.25 -15.67 -19.77
C THR A 392 -14.23 -16.72 -18.67
N GLN A 393 -14.64 -17.94 -19.01
CA GLN A 393 -14.48 -19.16 -18.24
C GLN A 393 -13.33 -20.02 -18.80
N MET A 394 -12.97 -21.10 -18.11
CA MET A 394 -11.91 -22.02 -18.50
C MET A 394 -12.07 -22.55 -19.93
N ASP A 395 -13.29 -22.90 -20.31
CA ASP A 395 -13.67 -23.46 -21.61
C ASP A 395 -13.96 -22.40 -22.68
N THR A 396 -14.16 -21.14 -22.28
CA THR A 396 -14.42 -20.03 -23.20
C THR A 396 -13.20 -19.13 -23.45
N ILE A 397 -12.02 -19.49 -22.93
CA ILE A 397 -10.77 -18.80 -23.29
C ILE A 397 -10.65 -18.81 -24.82
N PRO A 398 -10.40 -17.66 -25.49
CA PRO A 398 -10.25 -17.64 -26.94
C PRO A 398 -9.11 -18.59 -27.37
N HIS A 399 -9.50 -19.71 -27.98
CA HIS A 399 -8.63 -20.87 -28.22
C HIS A 399 -8.25 -21.05 -29.70
N ARG A 400 -8.62 -20.10 -30.58
CA ARG A 400 -8.17 -20.11 -31.98
C ARG A 400 -6.68 -19.79 -32.03
N VAL A 401 -5.86 -20.82 -31.97
CA VAL A 401 -4.40 -20.74 -32.00
C VAL A 401 -3.84 -21.27 -33.33
N PRO A 402 -2.76 -20.68 -33.87
CA PRO A 402 -2.12 -19.46 -33.38
C PRO A 402 -2.94 -18.20 -33.75
N TYR A 403 -2.97 -17.22 -32.85
CA TYR A 403 -3.57 -15.89 -33.10
C TYR A 403 -2.50 -14.82 -33.44
N LEU A 404 -1.22 -15.22 -33.44
CA LEU A 404 -0.08 -14.42 -33.89
C LEU A 404 0.80 -15.30 -34.78
N HIS A 405 1.36 -14.72 -35.84
CA HIS A 405 2.22 -15.42 -36.77
C HIS A 405 3.57 -14.71 -36.87
N ALA A 406 4.65 -15.49 -36.87
CA ALA A 406 5.96 -14.96 -37.22
C ALA A 406 6.02 -14.71 -38.74
N GLU A 407 6.72 -13.66 -39.14
CA GLU A 407 6.94 -13.36 -40.56
C GLU A 407 7.63 -14.52 -41.28
N PRO A 408 7.12 -14.99 -42.44
CA PRO A 408 7.67 -16.14 -43.16
C PRO A 408 9.18 -16.05 -43.42
N GLN A 409 9.67 -14.86 -43.77
CA GLN A 409 11.09 -14.61 -44.01
C GLN A 409 11.93 -14.78 -42.73
N THR A 410 11.40 -14.36 -41.58
CA THR A 410 12.08 -14.55 -40.29
C THR A 410 12.12 -16.04 -39.92
N VAL A 411 11.03 -16.77 -40.17
CA VAL A 411 10.96 -18.22 -39.94
C VAL A 411 12.00 -18.95 -40.79
N ALA A 412 12.09 -18.66 -42.09
CA ALA A 412 13.08 -19.25 -42.97
C ALA A 412 14.52 -18.99 -42.48
N ARG A 413 14.85 -17.72 -42.18
CA ARG A 413 16.18 -17.33 -41.68
C ARG A 413 16.58 -18.07 -40.41
N TRP A 414 15.66 -18.21 -39.45
CA TRP A 414 15.95 -18.95 -38.22
C TRP A 414 15.98 -20.46 -38.45
N GLY A 415 15.17 -20.99 -39.36
CA GLY A 415 15.24 -22.37 -39.82
C GLY A 415 16.65 -22.70 -40.32
N ASP A 416 17.19 -21.89 -41.22
CA ASP A 416 18.55 -22.05 -41.76
C ASP A 416 19.61 -21.95 -40.66
N ARG A 417 19.53 -20.92 -39.80
CA ARG A 417 20.49 -20.71 -38.71
C ARG A 417 20.52 -21.86 -37.71
N LEU A 418 19.36 -22.47 -37.43
CA LEU A 418 19.24 -23.57 -36.47
C LEU A 418 19.42 -24.94 -37.12
N SER A 419 19.47 -25.03 -38.46
CA SER A 419 19.55 -26.30 -39.20
C SER A 419 20.77 -27.16 -38.81
N GLY A 420 21.89 -26.52 -38.48
CA GLY A 420 23.11 -27.19 -38.04
C GLY A 420 23.08 -27.75 -36.62
N LEU A 421 22.05 -27.46 -35.83
CA LEU A 421 21.93 -27.99 -34.47
C LEU A 421 21.27 -29.38 -34.48
N PRO A 422 21.90 -30.41 -33.87
CA PRO A 422 21.37 -31.75 -33.84
C PRO A 422 20.15 -31.87 -32.93
N GLY A 423 19.24 -32.77 -33.30
CA GLY A 423 18.11 -33.18 -32.47
C GLY A 423 17.12 -32.07 -32.09
N LEU A 424 16.54 -32.19 -30.90
CA LEU A 424 15.51 -31.32 -30.35
C LEU A 424 16.12 -29.97 -29.90
N LYS A 425 15.60 -28.88 -30.47
CA LYS A 425 16.05 -27.51 -30.19
C LYS A 425 15.20 -26.93 -29.07
N VAL A 426 15.81 -26.57 -27.94
CA VAL A 426 15.12 -26.06 -26.75
C VAL A 426 15.58 -24.63 -26.48
N GLY A 427 14.67 -23.67 -26.64
CA GLY A 427 14.91 -22.27 -26.29
C GLY A 427 14.91 -22.07 -24.77
N ILE A 428 15.94 -21.42 -24.23
CA ILE A 428 16.06 -21.15 -22.79
C ILE A 428 16.16 -19.65 -22.48
N VAL A 429 15.51 -19.26 -21.39
CA VAL A 429 15.58 -17.94 -20.73
C VAL A 429 15.79 -18.22 -19.25
N TRP A 430 16.81 -17.62 -18.63
CA TRP A 430 17.22 -17.95 -17.26
C TRP A 430 17.15 -16.77 -16.29
N ALA A 431 16.92 -15.56 -16.81
CA ALA A 431 16.76 -14.36 -16.00
C ALA A 431 15.64 -13.47 -16.52
N GLY A 432 14.94 -12.84 -15.58
CA GLY A 432 13.98 -11.77 -15.82
C GLY A 432 14.64 -10.41 -15.94
N SER A 433 13.84 -9.35 -15.74
CA SER A 433 14.36 -7.99 -15.68
C SER A 433 14.97 -7.73 -14.30
N PRO A 434 16.26 -7.38 -14.18
CA PRO A 434 16.91 -7.16 -12.89
C PRO A 434 16.33 -5.96 -12.12
N THR A 435 15.62 -5.07 -12.82
CA THR A 435 14.89 -3.93 -12.21
C THR A 435 13.56 -4.32 -11.59
N HIS A 436 13.09 -5.55 -11.80
CA HIS A 436 11.83 -6.02 -11.23
C HIS A 436 12.01 -6.35 -9.74
N GLY A 437 11.15 -5.80 -8.87
CA GLY A 437 11.30 -5.96 -7.41
C GLY A 437 11.33 -7.41 -6.91
N ASN A 438 10.70 -8.33 -7.65
CA ASN A 438 10.69 -9.77 -7.37
C ASN A 438 11.65 -10.60 -8.26
N ASP A 439 12.66 -10.01 -8.89
CA ASP A 439 13.53 -10.72 -9.85
C ASP A 439 14.25 -11.94 -9.25
N ARG A 440 14.64 -11.88 -7.98
CA ARG A 440 15.27 -13.00 -7.26
C ARG A 440 14.47 -14.31 -7.28
N ASN A 441 13.14 -14.22 -7.42
CA ASN A 441 12.23 -15.38 -7.48
C ASN A 441 11.80 -15.71 -8.92
N ARG A 442 12.26 -14.93 -9.91
CA ARG A 442 11.94 -15.07 -11.33
C ARG A 442 13.15 -15.45 -12.18
N SER A 443 14.35 -15.28 -11.64
CA SER A 443 15.63 -15.58 -12.28
C SER A 443 16.26 -16.80 -11.63
N ILE A 444 16.35 -17.90 -12.36
CA ILE A 444 16.89 -19.19 -11.85
C ILE A 444 18.38 -19.40 -12.20
N GLY A 445 18.93 -18.55 -13.07
CA GLY A 445 20.30 -18.68 -13.56
C GLY A 445 20.48 -19.84 -14.55
N LEU A 446 21.69 -19.98 -15.11
CA LEU A 446 21.97 -20.99 -16.14
C LEU A 446 22.18 -22.40 -15.60
N ALA A 447 22.69 -22.53 -14.37
CA ALA A 447 23.07 -23.82 -13.80
C ALA A 447 21.96 -24.89 -13.83
N PRO A 448 20.68 -24.57 -13.56
CA PRO A 448 19.59 -25.55 -13.67
C PRO A 448 19.43 -26.18 -15.07
N PHE A 449 19.85 -25.50 -16.13
CA PHE A 449 19.71 -25.98 -17.52
C PHE A 449 20.80 -26.99 -17.92
N ALA A 450 21.88 -27.15 -17.14
CA ALA A 450 22.96 -28.09 -17.46
C ALA A 450 22.46 -29.54 -17.62
N ARG A 451 21.45 -29.95 -16.83
CA ARG A 451 20.84 -31.28 -16.96
C ARG A 451 20.07 -31.45 -18.27
N LEU A 452 19.50 -30.37 -18.83
CA LEU A 452 18.82 -30.41 -20.12
C LEU A 452 19.82 -30.52 -21.27
N ALA A 453 20.96 -29.83 -21.16
CA ALA A 453 22.05 -29.92 -22.15
C ALA A 453 22.67 -31.33 -22.23
N ALA A 454 22.65 -32.07 -21.12
CA ALA A 454 23.19 -33.43 -21.05
C ALA A 454 22.28 -34.51 -21.67
N ILE A 455 21.03 -34.19 -22.02
CA ILE A 455 20.11 -35.15 -22.63
C ILE A 455 20.56 -35.42 -24.07
N PRO A 456 20.83 -36.69 -24.45
CA PRO A 456 21.24 -37.02 -25.81
C PRO A 456 20.23 -36.51 -26.85
N GLY A 457 20.74 -35.82 -27.87
CA GLY A 457 19.90 -35.25 -28.93
C GLY A 457 19.16 -33.96 -28.53
N VAL A 458 19.53 -33.28 -27.45
CA VAL A 458 19.04 -31.94 -27.13
C VAL A 458 20.09 -30.89 -27.48
N SER A 459 19.66 -29.84 -28.17
CA SER A 459 20.43 -28.62 -28.41
C SER A 459 19.76 -27.44 -27.70
N LEU A 460 20.45 -26.82 -26.76
CA LEU A 460 19.96 -25.61 -26.10
C LEU A 460 20.24 -24.37 -26.96
N VAL A 461 19.23 -23.51 -27.08
CA VAL A 461 19.31 -22.25 -27.82
C VAL A 461 19.03 -21.11 -26.85
N SER A 462 20.00 -20.22 -26.64
CA SER A 462 19.75 -19.01 -25.85
C SER A 462 18.75 -18.10 -26.57
N ILE A 463 17.65 -17.80 -25.91
CA ILE A 463 16.70 -16.75 -26.29
C ILE A 463 16.62 -15.66 -25.20
N GLN A 464 17.58 -15.66 -24.27
CA GLN A 464 17.72 -14.63 -23.24
C GLN A 464 17.95 -13.26 -23.87
N LYS A 465 17.40 -12.24 -23.23
CA LYS A 465 17.62 -10.83 -23.58
C LYS A 465 18.03 -10.04 -22.35
N GLY A 466 18.77 -8.96 -22.60
CA GLY A 466 19.17 -8.02 -21.55
C GLY A 466 20.55 -8.32 -20.96
N PRO A 467 20.86 -7.78 -19.78
CA PRO A 467 22.24 -7.76 -19.24
C PRO A 467 22.89 -9.13 -19.06
N THR A 468 22.09 -10.19 -18.90
CA THR A 468 22.57 -11.56 -18.69
C THR A 468 22.79 -12.33 -19.98
N GLU A 469 22.48 -11.78 -21.16
CA GLU A 469 22.57 -12.48 -22.45
C GLU A 469 23.95 -13.08 -22.72
N GLY A 470 25.04 -12.42 -22.30
CA GLY A 470 26.41 -12.89 -22.45
C GLY A 470 26.88 -13.98 -21.48
N GLN A 471 25.99 -14.53 -20.65
CA GLN A 471 26.33 -15.64 -19.74
C GLN A 471 26.27 -17.02 -20.41
N ALA A 472 25.54 -17.15 -21.52
CA ALA A 472 25.49 -18.36 -22.35
C ALA A 472 26.60 -18.34 -23.40
#